data_AF-A0A0Q6A2A1-F1
#
_entry.id   AF-A0A0Q6A2A1-F1
#
_cell.length_a   1.000
_cell.length_b   1.000
_cell.length_c   1.000
_cell.angle_alpha   90.00
_cell.angle_beta   90.00
_cell.angle_gamma   90.00
#
_symmetry.space_group_name_H-M   'P 1'
#
loop_
_entity.id
_entity.type
_entity.pdbx_description
1 polymer ?
#
loop_
_entity_poly.entity_id
_entity_poly.type
_entity_poly.pdbx_seq_one_letter_code
_entity_poly.pdbx_strand_id
1 'polypeptide(L)'
;MISFNQQSFIQKIQDELNDSDMKSKLNKTLYLDGNPSIELLVKTLGNGTKMTAQDTVPLIIWMFSRYRTNFEECLWNTVSALADRDTTCAMAGGISILCCDENTIPDWTKNVENWKNSKFYEN
;
A
#
# COMPACT_ATOMS: atom_id res chain seq x y z
N MET A 1 9.05 -20.91 0.30
CA MET A 1 8.38 -19.58 0.35
C MET A 1 7.32 -19.58 -0.73
N ILE A 2 6.06 -19.25 -0.43
CA ILE A 2 4.99 -19.28 -1.44
C ILE A 2 5.26 -18.15 -2.45
N SER A 3 5.45 -18.49 -3.72
CA SER A 3 5.62 -17.49 -4.77
C SER A 3 4.25 -17.12 -5.34
N PHE A 4 3.82 -15.89 -5.09
CA PHE A 4 2.65 -15.30 -5.74
C PHE A 4 3.09 -14.38 -6.88
N ASN A 5 2.45 -14.50 -8.04
CA ASN A 5 2.44 -13.40 -9.00
C ASN A 5 1.42 -12.34 -8.56
N GLN A 6 1.49 -11.14 -9.13
CA GLN A 6 0.62 -10.01 -8.78
C GLN A 6 -0.87 -10.39 -8.75
N GLN A 7 -1.38 -10.96 -9.84
CA GLN A 7 -2.80 -11.33 -9.95
C GLN A 7 -3.21 -12.36 -8.89
N SER A 8 -2.45 -13.44 -8.72
CA SER A 8 -2.76 -14.52 -7.78
C SER A 8 -2.79 -14.03 -6.33
N PHE A 9 -1.97 -13.04 -5.99
CA PHE A 9 -1.99 -12.41 -4.67
C PHE A 9 -3.30 -11.64 -4.44
N ILE A 10 -3.68 -10.79 -5.40
CA ILE A 10 -4.90 -9.99 -5.34
C ILE A 10 -6.14 -10.89 -5.29
N GLN A 11 -6.19 -11.91 -6.16
CA GLN A 11 -7.31 -12.85 -6.25
C GLN A 11 -7.55 -13.55 -4.91
N LYS A 12 -6.48 -13.98 -4.23
CA LYS A 12 -6.62 -14.59 -2.89
C LYS A 12 -7.27 -13.66 -1.88
N ILE A 13 -6.93 -12.37 -1.88
CA ILE A 13 -7.57 -11.41 -0.97
C ILE A 13 -9.03 -11.19 -1.38
N GLN A 14 -9.31 -11.07 -2.67
CA GLN A 14 -10.65 -10.90 -3.20
C GLN A 14 -11.57 -12.08 -2.82
N ASP A 15 -11.06 -13.30 -2.85
CA ASP A 15 -11.82 -14.53 -2.57
C ASP A 15 -12.30 -14.60 -1.11
N GLU A 16 -11.60 -13.94 -0.19
CA GLU A 16 -11.98 -13.83 1.24
C GLU A 16 -13.08 -12.79 1.49
N LEU A 17 -13.48 -12.00 0.49
CA LEU A 17 -14.47 -10.94 0.65
C LEU A 17 -15.86 -11.37 0.16
N ASN A 18 -16.89 -10.97 0.90
CA ASN A 18 -18.26 -10.94 0.40
C ASN A 18 -18.45 -9.82 -0.63
N ASP A 19 -19.52 -9.91 -1.41
CA ASP A 19 -19.88 -8.89 -2.40
C ASP A 19 -20.05 -7.53 -1.71
N SER A 20 -19.25 -6.57 -2.16
CA SER A 20 -19.08 -5.26 -1.54
C SER A 20 -18.35 -4.30 -2.49
N ASP A 21 -18.38 -3.00 -2.18
CA ASP A 21 -17.60 -1.99 -2.90
C ASP A 21 -16.10 -2.28 -2.88
N MET A 22 -15.59 -2.84 -1.79
CA MET A 22 -14.20 -3.26 -1.66
C MET A 22 -13.88 -4.37 -2.67
N LYS A 23 -14.68 -5.44 -2.69
CA LYS A 23 -14.50 -6.55 -3.64
C LYS A 23 -14.60 -6.06 -5.09
N SER A 24 -15.56 -5.17 -5.38
CA SER A 24 -15.70 -4.54 -6.70
C SER A 24 -14.45 -3.75 -7.11
N LYS A 25 -13.83 -3.00 -6.18
CA LYS A 25 -12.57 -2.31 -6.46
C LYS A 25 -11.40 -3.28 -6.65
N LEU A 26 -11.31 -4.37 -5.88
CA LEU A 26 -10.29 -5.40 -6.10
C LEU A 26 -10.47 -6.11 -7.45
N ASN A 27 -11.70 -6.35 -7.90
CA ASN A 27 -11.94 -6.86 -9.25
C ASN A 27 -11.33 -5.93 -10.31
N LYS A 28 -11.44 -4.61 -10.13
CA LYS A 28 -10.84 -3.63 -11.05
C LYS A 28 -9.32 -3.71 -11.07
N THR A 29 -8.67 -4.02 -9.94
CA THR A 29 -7.20 -4.14 -9.87
C THR A 29 -6.65 -5.22 -10.80
N LEU A 30 -7.40 -6.31 -11.03
CA LEU A 30 -7.01 -7.39 -11.94
C LEU A 30 -6.93 -6.96 -13.41
N TYR A 31 -7.56 -5.83 -13.76
CA TYR A 31 -7.49 -5.23 -15.11
C TYR A 31 -6.44 -4.11 -15.21
N LEU A 32 -5.68 -3.84 -14.15
CA LEU A 32 -4.64 -2.81 -14.07
C LEU A 32 -3.22 -3.40 -14.13
N ASP A 33 -3.07 -4.52 -14.83
CA ASP A 33 -1.77 -5.16 -15.07
C ASP A 33 -0.87 -4.30 -15.97
N GLY A 34 0.44 -4.61 -15.96
CA GLY A 34 1.43 -3.91 -16.77
C GLY A 34 2.02 -2.69 -16.06
N ASN A 35 1.91 -1.50 -16.67
CA ASN A 35 2.46 -0.26 -16.13
C ASN A 35 1.45 0.90 -16.29
N PRO A 36 0.31 0.87 -15.59
CA PRO A 36 -0.70 1.92 -15.67
C PRO A 36 -0.13 3.25 -15.13
N SER A 37 -0.67 4.37 -15.63
CA SER A 37 -0.33 5.68 -15.06
C SER A 37 -0.86 5.78 -13.63
N ILE A 38 -0.16 6.55 -12.79
CA ILE A 38 -0.64 6.86 -11.43
C ILE A 38 -2.03 7.49 -11.47
N GLU A 39 -2.31 8.37 -12.45
CA GLU A 39 -3.64 8.97 -12.63
C GLU A 39 -4.74 7.91 -12.81
N LEU A 40 -4.49 6.89 -13.63
CA LEU A 40 -5.44 5.80 -13.85
C LEU A 40 -5.65 4.97 -12.58
N LEU A 41 -4.57 4.70 -11.83
CA LEU A 41 -4.65 3.99 -10.54
C LEU A 41 -5.48 4.78 -9.54
N VAL A 42 -5.19 6.06 -9.34
CA VAL A 42 -5.92 6.94 -8.41
C VAL A 42 -7.39 7.04 -8.80
N LYS A 43 -7.69 7.25 -10.09
CA LYS A 43 -9.07 7.34 -10.59
C LYS A 43 -9.87 6.05 -10.36
N THR A 44 -9.20 4.89 -10.43
CA THR A 44 -9.86 3.58 -10.37
C THR A 44 -9.97 3.06 -8.94
N LEU A 45 -8.90 3.21 -8.16
CA LEU A 45 -8.72 2.58 -6.84
C LEU A 45 -8.92 3.57 -5.69
N GLY A 46 -8.69 4.86 -5.93
CA GLY A 46 -8.63 5.88 -4.90
C GLY A 46 -7.21 6.11 -4.40
N ASN A 47 -7.02 7.19 -3.65
CA ASN A 47 -5.78 7.55 -2.95
C ASN A 47 -6.04 8.13 -1.55
N GLY A 48 -7.23 7.88 -1.01
CA GLY A 48 -7.68 8.38 0.29
C GLY A 48 -8.22 9.80 0.30
N THR A 49 -8.41 10.45 -0.85
CA THR A 49 -9.12 11.75 -0.92
C THR A 49 -10.48 11.70 -0.24
N LYS A 50 -11.15 10.53 -0.22
CA LYS A 50 -12.44 10.34 0.44
C LYS A 50 -12.36 9.86 1.89
N MET A 51 -11.17 9.63 2.45
CA MET A 51 -10.95 9.17 3.83
C MET A 51 -11.73 7.90 4.19
N THR A 52 -11.88 6.97 3.24
CA THR A 52 -12.54 5.67 3.48
C THR A 52 -11.59 4.52 3.14
N ALA A 53 -11.80 3.37 3.77
CA ALA A 53 -11.04 2.16 3.44
C ALA A 53 -11.16 1.80 1.96
N GLN A 54 -12.36 1.95 1.38
CA GLN A 54 -12.60 1.71 -0.04
C GLN A 54 -11.78 2.66 -0.91
N ASP A 55 -11.38 3.83 -0.44
CA ASP A 55 -10.59 4.80 -1.20
C ASP A 55 -9.08 4.74 -0.94
N THR A 56 -8.63 3.98 0.06
CA THR A 56 -7.21 3.81 0.38
C THR A 56 -6.72 2.38 0.11
N VAL A 57 -7.39 1.37 0.67
CA VAL A 57 -6.93 -0.02 0.71
C VAL A 57 -6.71 -0.65 -0.67
N PRO A 58 -7.56 -0.46 -1.69
CA PRO A 58 -7.34 -1.07 -3.01
C PRO A 58 -6.03 -0.62 -3.67
N LEU A 59 -5.66 0.65 -3.50
CA LEU A 59 -4.37 1.17 -3.98
C LEU A 59 -3.21 0.46 -3.27
N ILE A 60 -3.30 0.29 -1.94
CA ILE A 60 -2.26 -0.37 -1.14
C ILE A 60 -2.07 -1.83 -1.55
N ILE A 61 -3.18 -2.56 -1.75
CA ILE A 61 -3.12 -3.94 -2.23
C ILE A 61 -2.45 -4.02 -3.60
N TRP A 62 -2.75 -3.10 -4.51
CA TRP A 62 -2.10 -3.03 -5.82
C TRP A 62 -0.60 -2.72 -5.70
N MET A 63 -0.21 -1.71 -4.90
CA MET A 63 1.20 -1.37 -4.68
C MET A 63 1.97 -2.53 -4.06
N PHE A 64 1.44 -3.15 -3.01
CA PHE A 64 2.07 -4.28 -2.34
C PHE A 64 2.17 -5.51 -3.26
N SER A 65 1.15 -5.80 -4.06
CA SER A 65 1.19 -6.93 -5.02
C SER A 65 2.40 -6.88 -5.96
N ARG A 66 2.92 -5.67 -6.24
CA ARG A 66 4.04 -5.41 -7.15
C ARG A 66 5.37 -5.24 -6.44
N TYR A 67 5.38 -4.59 -5.27
CA TYR A 67 6.60 -4.17 -4.58
C TYR A 67 6.81 -4.84 -3.20
N ARG A 68 6.07 -5.90 -2.87
CA ARG A 68 6.08 -6.54 -1.53
C ARG A 68 7.46 -6.86 -0.94
N THR A 69 8.46 -7.17 -1.76
CA THR A 69 9.82 -7.53 -1.31
C THR A 69 10.80 -6.36 -1.37
N ASN A 70 10.32 -5.15 -1.66
CA ASN A 70 11.13 -3.94 -1.67
C ASN A 70 10.35 -2.81 -0.99
N PHE A 71 10.67 -2.60 0.28
CA PHE A 71 10.05 -1.58 1.13
C PHE A 71 10.11 -0.19 0.51
N GLU A 72 11.29 0.22 0.04
CA GLU A 72 11.52 1.56 -0.48
C GLU A 72 10.71 1.83 -1.76
N GLU A 73 10.74 0.90 -2.71
CA GLU A 73 9.91 0.98 -3.93
C GLU A 73 8.42 1.01 -3.57
N CYS A 74 7.97 0.19 -2.61
CA CYS A 74 6.56 0.18 -2.19
C CYS A 74 6.13 1.55 -1.63
N LEU A 75 6.95 2.17 -0.77
CA LEU A 75 6.66 3.49 -0.21
C LEU A 75 6.70 4.59 -1.26
N TRP A 76 7.74 4.66 -2.10
CA TRP A 76 7.88 5.73 -3.10
C TRP A 76 6.79 5.68 -4.17
N ASN A 77 6.39 4.48 -4.61
CA ASN A 77 5.28 4.35 -5.55
C ASN A 77 3.93 4.68 -4.87
N THR A 78 3.76 4.34 -3.59
CA THR A 78 2.53 4.69 -2.83
C THR A 78 2.41 6.20 -2.64
N VAL A 79 3.45 6.88 -2.16
CA VAL A 79 3.40 8.33 -1.88
C VAL A 79 3.17 9.17 -3.15
N SER A 80 3.61 8.64 -4.30
CA SER A 80 3.41 9.26 -5.61
C SER A 80 1.93 9.36 -6.02
N ALA A 81 1.03 8.59 -5.38
CA ALA A 81 -0.41 8.68 -5.60
C ALA A 81 -1.08 9.89 -4.92
N LEU A 82 -0.35 10.64 -4.09
CA LEU A 82 -0.77 11.87 -3.42
C LEU A 82 -1.97 11.68 -2.46
N ALA A 83 -2.65 12.79 -2.11
CA ALA A 83 -3.72 12.88 -1.11
C ALA A 83 -3.31 12.38 0.28
N ASP A 84 -3.95 11.33 0.79
CA ASP A 84 -3.83 10.76 2.14
C ASP A 84 -2.52 9.96 2.29
N ARG A 85 -1.40 10.65 2.06
CA ARG A 85 -0.05 10.08 1.94
C ARG A 85 0.40 9.42 3.24
N ASP A 86 0.08 10.02 4.37
CA ASP A 86 0.39 9.51 5.69
C ASP A 86 -0.29 8.17 5.94
N THR A 87 -1.62 8.08 5.77
CA THR A 87 -2.36 6.82 6.00
C THR A 87 -1.97 5.76 4.99
N THR A 88 -1.86 6.13 3.71
CA THR A 88 -1.50 5.17 2.64
C THR A 88 -0.09 4.63 2.81
N CYS A 89 0.90 5.48 3.10
CA CYS A 89 2.28 5.03 3.33
C CYS A 89 2.44 4.27 4.65
N ALA A 90 1.68 4.62 5.70
CA ALA A 90 1.67 3.86 6.94
C ALA A 90 1.19 2.41 6.71
N MET A 91 0.11 2.22 5.95
CA MET A 91 -0.36 0.89 5.57
C MET A 91 0.64 0.15 4.68
N ALA A 92 1.12 0.77 3.60
CA ALA A 92 2.07 0.16 2.67
C ALA A 92 3.38 -0.26 3.35
N GLY A 93 3.94 0.61 4.19
CA GLY A 93 5.15 0.31 4.95
C GLY A 93 4.94 -0.81 5.97
N GLY A 94 3.82 -0.78 6.71
CA GLY A 94 3.50 -1.80 7.70
C GLY A 94 3.40 -3.21 7.12
N ILE A 95 2.90 -3.37 5.90
CA ILE A 95 2.80 -4.69 5.25
C ILE A 95 4.04 -5.07 4.44
N SER A 96 4.68 -4.12 3.75
CA SER A 96 5.89 -4.38 2.94
C SER A 96 7.07 -4.81 3.78
N ILE A 97 7.25 -4.21 4.97
CA ILE A 97 8.38 -4.56 5.83
C ILE A 97 8.36 -6.02 6.29
N LEU A 98 7.17 -6.63 6.40
CA LEU A 98 7.00 -8.04 6.81
C LEU A 98 7.47 -9.03 5.73
N CYS A 99 7.71 -8.57 4.51
CA CYS A 99 8.09 -9.39 3.36
C CYS A 99 9.48 -9.05 2.80
N CYS A 100 10.18 -8.10 3.42
CA CYS A 100 11.52 -7.70 3.01
C CYS A 100 12.58 -8.38 3.88
N ASP A 101 13.80 -8.52 3.35
CA ASP A 101 14.93 -9.08 4.09
C ASP A 101 15.38 -8.14 5.22
N GLU A 102 15.95 -8.72 6.27
CA GLU A 102 16.65 -7.95 7.30
C GLU A 102 17.78 -7.14 6.65
N ASN A 103 17.91 -5.85 7.02
CA ASN A 103 18.84 -4.85 6.45
C ASN A 103 18.41 -4.15 5.16
N THR A 104 17.17 -4.30 4.69
CA THR A 104 16.63 -3.47 3.58
C THR A 104 15.93 -2.20 4.06
N ILE A 105 16.01 -1.87 5.35
CA ILE A 105 15.41 -0.65 5.92
C ILE A 105 16.23 0.55 5.45
N PRO A 106 15.61 1.52 4.75
CA PRO A 106 16.35 2.67 4.25
C PRO A 106 16.88 3.60 5.35
N ASP A 107 18.00 4.26 5.08
CA ASP A 107 18.66 5.15 6.05
C ASP A 107 17.84 6.38 6.44
N TRP A 108 16.89 6.82 5.61
CA TRP A 108 16.02 7.95 5.92
C TRP A 108 15.09 7.69 7.11
N THR A 109 14.95 6.44 7.55
CA THR A 109 14.30 6.12 8.83
C THR A 109 15.01 6.74 10.04
N LYS A 110 16.32 7.04 9.93
CA LYS A 110 17.08 7.78 10.95
C LYS A 110 16.61 9.24 11.12
N ASN A 111 15.87 9.77 10.14
CA ASN A 111 15.30 11.12 10.18
C ASN A 111 13.87 11.15 10.73
N VAL A 112 13.27 10.00 11.02
CA VAL A 112 11.93 9.93 11.63
C VAL A 112 12.01 10.49 13.05
N GLU A 113 11.05 11.33 13.42
CA GLU A 113 10.95 11.88 14.77
C GLU A 113 11.02 10.75 15.80
N ASN A 114 11.94 10.87 16.76
CA ASN A 114 11.95 9.97 17.89
C ASN A 114 10.75 10.30 18.77
N TRP A 115 9.69 9.50 18.65
CA TRP A 115 8.44 9.68 19.40
C TRP A 115 8.65 9.77 20.92
N LYS A 116 9.74 9.22 21.47
CA LYS A 116 10.09 9.34 22.90
C LYS A 116 10.46 10.76 23.33
N ASN A 117 10.90 11.58 22.38
CA ASN A 117 11.23 13.00 22.59
C ASN A 117 10.05 13.91 22.26
N SER A 118 8.90 13.34 21.89
CA SER A 118 7.74 14.13 21.51
C SER A 118 7.05 14.69 22.75
N LYS A 119 6.60 15.94 22.69
CA LYS A 119 5.81 16.61 23.75
C LYS A 119 4.50 15.87 24.11
N PHE A 120 4.04 14.99 23.24
CA PHE A 120 2.86 14.14 23.47
C PHE A 120 3.17 12.90 24.32
N TYR A 121 4.46 12.64 24.60
CA TYR A 121 4.93 11.48 25.37
C TYR A 121 5.47 11.84 26.76
N GLU A 122 5.59 13.13 27.08
CA GLU A 122 5.93 13.61 28.42
C GLU A 122 4.70 13.51 29.34
N ASN A 123 4.68 12.50 30.22
CA ASN A 123 3.81 12.44 31.40
C ASN A 123 4.62 12.73 32.65
#